data_AF-A0A128FKC0-F1
#
_entry.id   AF-A0A128FKC0-F1
#
_cell.length_a   1.000
_cell.length_b   1.000
_cell.length_c   1.000
_cell.angle_alpha   90.00
_cell.angle_beta   90.00
_cell.angle_gamma   90.00
#
_symmetry.space_group_name_H-M   'P 1'
#
loop_
_entity.id
_entity.type
_entity.pdbx_description
1 polymer ?
#
loop_
_entity_poly.entity_id
_entity_poly.type
_entity_poly.pdbx_seq_one_letter_code
_entity_poly.pdbx_strand_id
1 'polypeptide(L)'
;MHTQKQISTSLRVILLFITLTSLVGCTASRHDQLADLGFSTPYMEGYDDGCHSKVTAAQTYNDGYRQDPERMFKEPRYANGWKDGYEQCFVTNKEFY
;
A
#
# COMPACT_ATOMS: atom_id res chain seq x y z
N MET A 1 47.64 -5.87 -16.70
CA MET A 1 47.36 -5.29 -15.35
C MET A 1 46.32 -4.16 -15.36
N HIS A 2 46.22 -3.34 -16.42
CA HIS A 2 45.21 -2.28 -16.54
C HIS A 2 43.76 -2.78 -16.69
N THR A 3 43.53 -3.85 -17.47
CA THR A 3 42.19 -4.40 -17.76
C THR A 3 41.50 -5.00 -16.53
N GLN A 4 42.27 -5.66 -15.64
CA GLN A 4 41.77 -6.23 -14.39
C GLN A 4 41.34 -5.16 -13.37
N LYS A 5 42.08 -4.04 -13.29
CA LYS A 5 41.69 -2.89 -12.47
C LYS A 5 40.40 -2.25 -12.97
N GLN A 6 40.27 -2.11 -14.29
CA GLN A 6 39.10 -1.50 -14.93
C GLN A 6 37.82 -2.30 -14.66
N ILE A 7 37.89 -3.64 -14.77
CA ILE A 7 36.79 -4.57 -14.45
C ILE A 7 36.41 -4.47 -12.95
N SER A 8 37.40 -4.41 -12.05
CA SER A 8 37.16 -4.27 -10.61
C SER A 8 36.48 -2.94 -10.24
N THR A 9 36.85 -1.82 -10.87
CA THR A 9 36.16 -0.53 -10.67
C THR A 9 34.72 -0.57 -11.18
N SER A 10 34.48 -1.15 -12.37
CA SER A 10 33.13 -1.25 -12.92
C SER A 10 32.21 -2.08 -12.02
N LEU A 11 32.71 -3.19 -11.46
CA LEU A 11 31.95 -4.04 -10.53
C LEU A 11 31.58 -3.28 -9.25
N ARG A 12 32.49 -2.48 -8.70
CA ARG A 12 32.23 -1.64 -7.51
C ARG A 12 31.18 -0.56 -7.79
N VAL A 13 31.24 0.06 -8.97
CA VAL A 13 30.25 1.07 -9.39
C VAL A 13 28.86 0.44 -9.54
N ILE A 14 28.77 -0.74 -10.17
CA ILE A 14 27.50 -1.48 -10.31
C ILE A 14 26.94 -1.84 -8.93
N LEU A 15 27.79 -2.33 -8.01
CA LEU A 15 27.37 -2.67 -6.65
C LEU A 15 26.84 -1.43 -5.91
N LEU A 16 27.52 -0.29 -6.03
CA LEU A 16 27.07 0.99 -5.45
C LEU A 16 25.72 1.43 -6.01
N PHE A 17 25.51 1.31 -7.32
CA PHE A 17 24.23 1.65 -7.94
C PHE A 17 23.09 0.74 -7.45
N ILE A 18 23.33 -0.58 -7.34
CA ILE A 18 22.34 -1.53 -6.82
C ILE A 18 21.99 -1.21 -5.36
N THR A 19 23.00 -0.86 -4.54
CA THR A 19 22.75 -0.45 -3.15
C THR A 19 22.02 0.89 -3.03
N LEU A 20 22.14 1.78 -4.01
CA LEU A 20 21.47 3.07 -3.98
C LEU A 20 20.00 2.96 -4.41
N THR A 21 19.69 2.10 -5.38
CA THR A 21 18.33 1.91 -5.88
C THR A 21 17.47 1.04 -4.95
N SER A 22 18.05 0.23 -4.06
CA SER A 22 17.28 -0.53 -3.07
C SER A 22 16.62 0.34 -1.99
N LEU A 23 17.05 1.60 -1.81
CA LEU A 23 16.48 2.52 -0.80
C LEU A 23 15.26 3.31 -1.29
N VAL A 24 14.93 3.32 -2.58
CA VAL A 24 13.77 4.08 -3.13
C VAL A 24 12.44 3.32 -3.05
N GLY A 25 12.37 2.23 -2.29
CA GLY A 25 11.21 1.34 -2.24
C GLY A 25 10.08 1.70 -1.27
N CYS A 26 10.18 2.77 -0.48
CA CYS A 26 9.08 3.17 0.40
C CYS A 26 8.02 3.95 -0.39
N THR A 27 7.11 3.24 -1.05
CA THR A 27 5.89 3.88 -1.57
C THR A 27 4.98 4.24 -0.40
N ALA A 28 4.51 5.49 -0.35
CA ALA A 28 3.47 5.90 0.59
C ALA A 28 2.25 5.01 0.36
N SER A 29 1.73 4.40 1.43
CA SER A 29 0.51 3.61 1.33
C SER A 29 -0.68 4.53 1.03
N ARG A 30 -1.77 3.96 0.52
CA ARG A 30 -3.00 4.73 0.33
C ARG A 30 -3.54 5.27 1.66
N HIS A 31 -3.32 4.54 2.76
CA HIS A 31 -3.65 4.98 4.10
C HIS A 31 -2.88 6.25 4.49
N ASP A 32 -1.56 6.29 4.24
CA ASP A 32 -0.71 7.46 4.53
C ASP A 32 -1.14 8.69 3.71
N GLN A 33 -1.48 8.49 2.43
CA GLN A 33 -1.99 9.57 1.58
C GLN A 33 -3.32 10.13 2.09
N LEU A 34 -4.22 9.26 2.56
CA LEU A 34 -5.48 9.68 3.17
C LEU A 34 -5.23 10.44 4.49
N ALA A 35 -4.23 10.04 5.27
CA ALA A 35 -3.84 10.78 6.47
C ALA A 35 -3.37 12.20 6.12
N ASP A 36 -2.50 12.34 5.12
CA ASP A 36 -1.99 13.65 4.66
C ASP A 36 -3.09 14.56 4.11
N LEU A 37 -4.12 13.97 3.50
CA LEU A 37 -5.31 14.69 3.01
C LEU A 37 -6.28 15.08 4.14
N GLY A 38 -6.00 14.72 5.39
CA GLY A 38 -6.80 15.08 6.55
C GLY A 38 -8.06 14.22 6.74
N PHE A 39 -8.09 13.01 6.17
CA PHE A 39 -9.17 12.08 6.47
C PHE A 39 -9.14 11.70 7.97
N SER A 40 -10.33 11.58 8.57
CA SER A 40 -10.46 11.26 9.99
C SER A 40 -10.00 9.84 10.31
N THR A 41 -9.48 9.61 11.52
CA THR A 41 -9.04 8.29 11.99
C THR A 41 -10.03 7.15 11.75
N PRO A 42 -11.35 7.27 12.03
CA PRO A 42 -12.27 6.17 11.78
C PRO A 42 -12.38 5.78 10.30
N TYR A 43 -12.30 6.76 9.39
CA TYR A 43 -12.29 6.49 7.95
C TYR A 43 -11.05 5.73 7.53
N MET A 44 -9.87 6.13 8.04
CA MET A 44 -8.60 5.50 7.68
C MET A 44 -8.51 4.06 8.19
N GLU A 45 -8.99 3.80 9.41
CA GLU A 45 -9.08 2.46 9.97
C GLU A 45 -10.07 1.59 9.18
N GLY A 46 -11.22 2.14 8.80
CA GLY A 46 -12.16 1.46 7.91
C GLY A 46 -11.50 1.10 6.58
N TYR A 47 -10.79 2.05 5.96
CA TYR A 47 -10.10 1.84 4.68
C TYR A 47 -9.11 0.67 4.74
N ASP A 48 -8.31 0.58 5.80
CA ASP A 48 -7.35 -0.50 5.99
C ASP A 48 -8.05 -1.87 6.14
N ASP A 49 -9.08 -1.93 6.99
CA ASP A 49 -9.90 -3.12 7.21
C ASP A 49 -10.62 -3.59 5.92
N GLY A 50 -11.10 -2.65 5.11
CA GLY A 50 -11.71 -2.91 3.81
C GLY A 50 -10.72 -3.49 2.81
N CYS A 51 -9.52 -2.91 2.70
CA CYS A 51 -8.48 -3.41 1.80
C CYS A 51 -7.96 -4.78 2.23
N HIS A 52 -7.77 -5.01 3.55
CA HIS A 52 -7.49 -6.36 4.06
C HIS A 52 -8.57 -7.35 3.63
N SER A 53 -9.85 -7.01 3.84
CA SER A 53 -10.97 -7.87 3.46
C SER A 53 -10.99 -8.17 1.97
N LYS A 54 -10.62 -7.20 1.11
CA LYS A 54 -10.48 -7.41 -0.34
C LYS A 54 -9.38 -8.39 -0.71
N VAL A 55 -8.25 -8.34 -0.02
CA VAL A 55 -7.16 -9.31 -0.18
C VAL A 55 -7.61 -10.70 0.25
N THR A 56 -8.27 -10.80 1.42
CA THR A 56 -8.80 -12.06 1.94
C THR A 56 -9.89 -12.66 1.04
N ALA A 57 -10.73 -11.83 0.42
CA ALA A 57 -11.75 -12.25 -0.55
C ALA A 57 -11.17 -13.00 -1.76
N ALA A 58 -9.91 -12.71 -2.13
CA ALA A 58 -9.23 -13.41 -3.22
C ALA A 58 -8.79 -14.84 -2.83
N GLN A 59 -8.80 -15.16 -1.53
CA GLN A 59 -8.28 -16.42 -0.96
C GLN A 59 -9.36 -17.29 -0.32
N THR A 60 -10.47 -16.70 0.10
CA THR A 60 -11.54 -17.37 0.87
C THR A 60 -12.93 -16.91 0.38
N TYR A 61 -13.97 -17.66 0.72
CA TYR A 61 -15.36 -17.27 0.43
C TYR A 61 -15.97 -16.49 1.60
N ASN A 62 -15.64 -15.20 1.70
CA ASN A 62 -16.12 -14.27 2.74
C ASN A 62 -15.77 -14.67 4.20
N ASP A 63 -14.74 -15.50 4.39
CA ASP A 63 -14.24 -15.84 5.72
C ASP A 63 -13.08 -14.91 6.09
N GLY A 64 -12.95 -14.55 7.38
CA GLY A 64 -11.84 -13.72 7.87
C GLY A 64 -11.87 -12.24 7.44
N TYR A 65 -13.01 -11.71 6.98
CA TYR A 65 -13.16 -10.29 6.70
C TYR A 65 -13.05 -9.47 7.98
N ARG A 66 -12.31 -8.37 7.93
CA ARG A 66 -12.24 -7.39 9.01
C ARG A 66 -13.35 -6.40 8.79
N GLN A 67 -14.55 -6.71 9.25
CA GLN A 67 -15.71 -5.83 9.14
C GLN A 67 -16.50 -5.89 10.43
N ASP A 68 -16.30 -4.90 11.31
CA ASP A 68 -17.04 -4.80 12.57
C ASP A 68 -18.48 -4.30 12.30
N PRO A 69 -19.54 -5.13 12.43
CA PRO A 69 -20.90 -4.74 12.06
C PRO A 69 -21.47 -3.63 12.95
N GLU A 70 -21.09 -3.61 14.23
CA GLU A 70 -21.55 -2.57 15.16
C GLU A 70 -20.91 -1.23 14.77
N ARG A 71 -19.63 -1.26 14.45
CA ARG A 71 -18.91 -0.06 14.01
C ARG A 71 -19.38 0.43 12.65
N MET A 72 -19.68 -0.46 11.71
CA MET A 72 -20.32 -0.12 10.43
C MET A 72 -21.66 0.61 10.65
N PHE A 73 -22.42 0.25 11.70
CA PHE A 73 -23.69 0.89 12.02
C PHE A 73 -23.52 2.23 12.75
N LYS A 74 -22.62 2.29 13.76
CA LYS A 74 -22.49 3.45 14.66
C LYS A 74 -21.55 4.53 14.14
N GLU A 75 -20.59 4.19 13.29
CA GLU A 75 -19.55 5.10 12.81
C GLU A 75 -19.56 5.18 11.27
N PRO A 76 -20.34 6.12 10.69
CA PRO A 76 -20.47 6.24 9.25
C PRO A 76 -19.14 6.46 8.52
N ARG A 77 -18.15 7.10 9.16
CA ARG A 77 -16.85 7.32 8.53
C ARG A 77 -16.07 6.03 8.37
N TYR A 78 -16.12 5.15 9.38
CA TYR A 78 -15.56 3.80 9.29
C TYR A 78 -16.25 3.00 8.19
N ALA A 79 -17.58 3.05 8.12
CA ALA A 79 -18.35 2.35 7.10
C ALA A 79 -17.99 2.78 5.67
N ASN A 80 -17.88 4.10 5.44
CA ASN A 80 -17.47 4.65 4.16
C ASN A 80 -16.02 4.27 3.83
N GLY A 81 -15.11 4.40 4.80
CA GLY A 81 -13.71 3.99 4.64
C GLY A 81 -13.60 2.52 4.26
N TRP A 82 -14.30 1.63 4.96
CA TRP A 82 -14.32 0.20 4.68
C TRP A 82 -14.76 -0.11 3.26
N LYS A 83 -15.85 0.52 2.81
CA LYS A 83 -16.34 0.35 1.44
C LYS A 83 -15.30 0.80 0.41
N ASP A 84 -14.77 2.02 0.59
CA ASP A 84 -13.79 2.59 -0.33
C ASP A 84 -12.50 1.77 -0.36
N GLY A 85 -12.02 1.31 0.80
CA GLY A 85 -10.87 0.41 0.93
C GLY A 85 -11.09 -0.91 0.21
N TYR A 86 -12.26 -1.53 0.38
CA TYR A 86 -12.59 -2.80 -0.28
C TYR A 86 -12.67 -2.67 -1.81
N GLU A 87 -13.25 -1.57 -2.31
CA GLU A 87 -13.39 -1.32 -3.74
C GLU A 87 -12.07 -0.87 -4.41
N GLN A 88 -11.25 -0.09 -3.71
CA GLN A 88 -10.12 0.62 -4.30
C GLN A 88 -8.74 0.01 -3.96
N CYS A 89 -8.69 -1.07 -3.16
CA CYS A 89 -7.45 -1.71 -2.69
C CYS A 89 -6.42 -1.97 -3.81
N PHE A 90 -6.87 -2.41 -4.99
CA PHE A 90 -5.98 -2.72 -6.13
C PHE A 90 -6.06 -1.71 -7.29
N VAL A 91 -6.72 -0.57 -7.09
CA VAL A 91 -6.83 0.46 -8.14
C VAL A 91 -5.55 1.29 -8.13
N THR A 92 -4.54 0.81 -8.86
CA THR A 92 -3.28 1.52 -9.05
C THR A 92 -3.24 2.36 -10.34
N ASN A 93 -4.22 2.25 -11.24
CA ASN A 93 -4.18 2.88 -12.57
C ASN A 93 -5.56 3.38 -13.05
N LYS A 94 -6.15 4.39 -12.41
CA LYS A 94 -7.15 5.22 -13.10
C LYS A 94 -6.55 6.59 -13.30
N GLU A 95 -6.11 6.87 -14.52
CA GLU A 95 -5.92 8.25 -14.96
C GLU A 95 -7.28 8.94 -14.86
N PHE A 96 -7.43 9.76 -13.83
CA PHE A 96 -8.52 10.71 -13.76
C PHE A 96 -8.08 11.89 -14.62
N TYR A 97 -8.58 11.92 -15.87
CA TYR A 97 -8.42 13.02 -16.82
C TYR A 97 -8.95 14.34 -16.27
#